data_AF-A0A7J4UMD4-F1
#
_entry.id   AF-A0A7J4UMD4-F1
#
_cell.length_a   1.000
_cell.length_b   1.000
_cell.length_c   1.000
_cell.angle_alpha   90.00
_cell.angle_beta   90.00
_cell.angle_gamma   90.00
#
_symmetry.space_group_name_H-M   'P 1'
#
loop_
_entity.id
_entity.type
_entity.pdbx_description
1 polymer ?
#
loop_
_entity_poly.entity_id
_entity_poly.type
_entity_poly.pdbx_seq_one_letter_code
_entity_poly.pdbx_strand_id
1 'polypeptide(L)'
;MSNQITIQPTKFVNVRSGSSSLGVRVYDSYGQSYTNTWESIPDDDFEILKLVMELDDEVVRSMMDFIQEDQKTIDIGGAYYSWEEIKHLFLDDEEMINDDMFKCDKCNNWFSIDDSIQKEKEKLCVTCAEES
;
A
#
# COMPACT_ATOMS: atom_id res chain seq x y z
N MET A 1 1.57 -23.03 9.20
CA MET A 1 2.32 -21.91 9.81
C MET A 1 1.95 -20.68 9.02
N SER A 2 1.54 -19.58 9.67
CA SER A 2 1.20 -18.35 8.96
C SER A 2 2.49 -17.70 8.50
N ASN A 3 2.73 -17.65 7.19
CA ASN A 3 3.84 -16.85 6.68
C ASN A 3 3.38 -15.39 6.73
N GLN A 4 4.03 -14.59 7.57
CA GLN A 4 3.72 -13.19 7.76
C GLN A 4 4.93 -12.37 7.32
N ILE A 5 4.66 -11.31 6.57
CA ILE A 5 5.68 -10.38 6.10
C ILE A 5 5.78 -9.23 7.08
N THR A 6 7.01 -8.92 7.47
CA THR A 6 7.33 -7.85 8.42
C THR A 6 8.22 -6.81 7.72
N ILE A 7 7.77 -5.57 7.77
CA ILE A 7 8.49 -4.37 7.35
C ILE A 7 8.92 -3.63 8.62
N GLN A 8 10.23 -3.46 8.80
CA GLN A 8 10.79 -2.84 9.98
C GLN A 8 11.66 -1.64 9.59
N PRO A 9 11.15 -0.41 9.72
CA PRO A 9 11.95 0.80 9.61
C PRO A 9 13.11 0.73 10.61
N THR A 10 14.33 0.91 10.13
CA THR A 10 15.54 0.58 10.91
C THR A 10 16.63 1.62 10.71
N LYS A 11 17.26 2.02 11.82
CA LYS A 11 18.55 2.71 11.82
C LYS A 11 19.68 1.70 11.80
N PHE A 12 20.52 1.77 10.78
CA PHE A 12 21.71 0.94 10.62
C PHE A 12 22.92 1.70 11.15
N VAL A 13 23.77 1.03 11.93
CA VAL A 13 25.00 1.63 12.48
C VAL A 13 26.18 0.73 12.11
N ASN A 14 27.16 1.30 11.41
CA ASN A 14 28.42 0.62 11.17
C ASN A 14 29.25 0.63 12.44
N VAL A 15 29.47 -0.55 13.01
CA VAL A 15 30.16 -0.71 14.30
C VAL A 15 31.64 -0.27 14.28
N ARG A 16 32.28 -0.23 13.11
CA ARG A 16 33.70 0.14 12.99
C ARG A 16 33.89 1.64 12.77
N SER A 17 33.10 2.25 11.88
CA SER A 17 33.19 3.67 11.56
C SER A 17 32.32 4.57 12.43
N GLY A 18 31.31 3.99 13.11
CA GLY A 18 30.29 4.75 13.83
C GLY A 18 29.28 5.47 12.92
N SER A 19 29.40 5.35 11.60
CA SER A 19 28.47 5.98 10.66
C SER A 19 27.10 5.30 10.73
N SER A 20 26.03 6.10 10.76
CA SER A 20 24.66 5.60 10.73
C SER A 20 23.96 5.94 9.42
N SER A 21 23.09 5.05 8.97
CA SER A 21 22.15 5.30 7.88
C SER A 21 20.75 4.81 8.25
N LEU A 22 19.75 5.21 7.49
CA LEU A 22 18.35 4.88 7.72
C LEU A 22 17.81 4.07 6.56
N GLY A 23 16.79 3.26 6.83
CA GLY A 23 16.09 2.52 5.81
C GLY A 23 15.15 1.51 6.44
N VAL A 24 15.08 0.33 5.86
CA VAL A 24 14.07 -0.66 6.20
C VAL A 24 14.62 -2.07 6.04
N ARG A 25 14.10 -2.99 6.86
CA ARG A 25 14.26 -4.43 6.71
C ARG A 25 12.92 -5.04 6.35
N VAL A 26 12.91 -5.91 5.36
CA VAL A 26 11.71 -6.63 4.93
C VAL A 26 12.02 -8.11 5.05
N TYR A 27 11.21 -8.86 5.78
CA TYR A 27 11.49 -10.27 6.01
C TYR A 27 10.21 -11.06 6.29
N ASP A 28 10.28 -12.36 6.02
CA ASP A 28 9.27 -13.35 6.38
C ASP A 28 9.96 -14.60 6.95
N SER A 29 9.28 -15.75 6.94
CA SER A 29 9.87 -17.00 7.42
C SER A 29 10.87 -17.65 6.46
N TYR A 30 10.96 -17.17 5.22
CA TYR A 30 11.70 -17.80 4.12
C TYR A 30 12.79 -16.91 3.53
N GLY A 31 12.72 -15.59 3.73
CA GLY A 31 13.65 -14.63 3.16
C GLY A 31 13.76 -13.34 3.98
N GLN A 32 14.79 -12.57 3.64
CA GLN A 32 14.99 -11.22 4.16
C GLN A 32 15.69 -10.36 3.11
N SER A 33 15.34 -9.09 3.05
CA SER A 33 16.06 -8.03 2.36
C SER A 33 16.13 -6.77 3.22
N TYR A 34 17.01 -5.84 2.86
CA TYR A 34 17.10 -4.54 3.50
C TYR A 34 17.57 -3.48 2.52
N THR A 35 17.15 -2.25 2.78
CA THR A 35 17.79 -1.06 2.21
C THR A 35 18.16 -0.11 3.35
N ASN A 36 19.24 0.64 3.17
CA ASN A 36 19.76 1.57 4.17
C ASN A 36 20.17 2.92 3.54
N THR A 37 19.51 3.27 2.45
CA THR A 37 19.76 4.47 1.64
C THR A 37 18.72 5.58 1.83
N TRP A 38 17.80 5.45 2.79
CA TRP A 38 16.79 6.46 3.03
C TRP A 38 17.38 7.68 3.73
N GLU A 39 16.96 8.87 3.31
CA GLU A 39 17.36 10.13 3.96
C GLU A 39 16.67 10.32 5.31
N SER A 40 15.41 9.88 5.41
CA SER A 40 14.60 9.88 6.63
C SER A 40 13.64 8.69 6.62
N ILE A 41 13.15 8.30 7.79
CA ILE A 41 12.09 7.30 7.92
C ILE A 41 10.76 8.07 7.88
N PRO A 42 9.83 7.75 6.96
CA PRO A 42 8.50 8.36 6.96
C PRO A 42 7.75 8.09 8.27
N ASP A 43 6.92 9.03 8.69
CA ASP A 43 6.08 8.87 9.88
C ASP A 43 4.79 8.07 9.59
N ASP A 44 4.46 7.89 8.31
CA ASP A 44 3.29 7.13 7.84
C ASP A 44 3.68 5.73 7.35
N ASP A 45 3.00 4.71 7.86
CA ASP A 45 3.26 3.32 7.53
C ASP A 45 2.90 2.98 6.07
N PHE A 46 1.91 3.68 5.48
CA PHE A 46 1.57 3.48 4.07
C PHE A 46 2.60 4.11 3.13
N GLU A 47 3.20 5.25 3.50
CA GLU A 47 4.37 5.79 2.79
C GLU A 47 5.56 4.83 2.87
N ILE A 48 5.82 4.22 4.03
CA ILE A 48 6.84 3.17 4.18
C ILE A 48 6.57 2.00 3.24
N LEU A 49 5.32 1.50 3.19
CA LEU A 49 4.95 0.39 2.32
C LEU A 49 5.16 0.72 0.84
N LYS A 50 4.75 1.93 0.39
CA LYS A 50 4.99 2.39 -0.99
C LYS A 50 6.47 2.41 -1.33
N LEU A 51 7.31 2.98 -0.46
CA LEU A 51 8.75 3.00 -0.67
C LEU A 51 9.36 1.60 -0.75
N VAL A 52 8.80 0.63 -0.01
CA VAL A 52 9.24 -0.77 -0.09
C VAL A 52 8.83 -1.40 -1.42
N MET A 53 7.61 -1.13 -1.91
CA MET A 53 7.13 -1.64 -3.19
C MET A 53 7.93 -1.08 -4.38
N GLU A 54 8.50 0.11 -4.25
CA GLU A 54 9.38 0.73 -5.25
C GLU A 54 10.81 0.15 -5.27
N LEU A 55 11.18 -0.72 -4.32
CA LEU A 55 12.50 -1.32 -4.28
C LEU A 55 12.70 -2.29 -5.46
N ASP A 56 13.78 -2.11 -6.20
CA ASP A 56 14.23 -3.07 -7.22
C ASP A 56 14.96 -4.26 -6.58
N ASP A 57 14.20 -5.04 -5.79
CA ASP A 57 14.69 -6.24 -5.10
C ASP A 57 13.74 -7.42 -5.35
N GLU A 58 14.28 -8.51 -5.90
CA GLU A 58 13.52 -9.71 -6.28
C GLU A 58 12.88 -10.41 -5.08
N VAL A 59 13.55 -10.41 -3.92
CA VAL A 59 13.02 -11.02 -2.68
C VAL A 59 11.84 -10.20 -2.17
N VAL A 60 11.97 -8.87 -2.19
CA VAL A 60 10.88 -7.97 -1.80
C VAL A 60 9.70 -8.12 -2.75
N ARG A 61 9.92 -8.18 -4.07
CA ARG A 61 8.85 -8.43 -5.05
C ARG A 61 8.13 -9.74 -4.79
N SER A 62 8.87 -10.83 -4.62
CA SER A 62 8.28 -12.14 -4.31
C SER A 62 7.46 -12.13 -3.01
N MET A 63 7.88 -11.35 -2.01
CA MET A 63 7.13 -11.14 -0.78
C MET A 63 5.84 -10.35 -1.03
N MET A 64 5.90 -9.28 -1.81
CA MET A 64 4.71 -8.48 -2.15
C MET A 64 3.69 -9.26 -2.98
N ASP A 65 4.16 -10.04 -3.96
CA ASP A 65 3.31 -10.93 -4.75
C ASP A 65 2.58 -11.93 -3.84
N PHE A 66 3.29 -12.51 -2.86
CA PHE A 66 2.69 -13.42 -1.89
C PHE A 66 1.62 -12.76 -1.01
N ILE A 67 1.82 -11.50 -0.59
CA ILE A 67 0.79 -10.78 0.18
C ILE A 67 -0.46 -10.62 -0.67
N GLN A 68 -0.31 -10.27 -1.96
CA GLN A 68 -1.41 -10.01 -2.87
C GLN A 68 -2.17 -11.28 -3.26
N GLU A 69 -1.47 -12.34 -3.69
CA GLU A 69 -2.09 -13.61 -4.09
C GLU A 69 -2.84 -14.26 -2.93
N ASP A 70 -2.24 -14.19 -1.75
CA ASP A 70 -2.62 -14.99 -0.59
C ASP A 70 -3.36 -14.13 0.47
N GLN A 71 -3.64 -12.86 0.13
CA GLN A 71 -4.36 -11.84 0.89
C GLN A 71 -3.94 -11.78 2.36
N LYS A 72 -2.64 -11.67 2.59
CA LYS A 72 -2.06 -11.75 3.94
C LYS A 72 -2.05 -10.41 4.65
N THR A 73 -1.98 -10.50 5.98
CA THR A 73 -1.67 -9.37 6.86
C THR A 73 -0.20 -9.01 6.78
N ILE A 74 0.11 -7.73 6.91
CA ILE A 74 1.48 -7.21 7.00
C ILE A 74 1.72 -6.57 8.37
N ASP A 75 2.95 -6.70 8.88
CA ASP A 75 3.41 -5.98 10.07
C ASP A 75 4.35 -4.85 9.63
N ILE A 76 4.04 -3.60 9.96
CA ILE A 76 4.88 -2.43 9.68
C ILE A 76 5.23 -1.78 11.01
N GLY A 77 6.51 -1.82 11.39
CA GLY A 77 6.99 -1.17 12.61
C GLY A 77 6.35 -1.69 13.92
N GLY A 78 5.68 -2.85 13.91
CA GLY A 78 4.92 -3.41 15.03
C GLY A 78 3.41 -3.14 14.95
N ALA A 79 2.93 -2.43 13.93
CA ALA A 79 1.51 -2.26 13.63
C ALA A 79 1.06 -3.29 12.59
N TYR A 80 -0.10 -3.91 12.83
CA TYR A 80 -0.66 -4.93 11.94
C TYR A 80 -1.73 -4.34 11.03
N TYR A 81 -1.60 -4.59 9.73
CA TYR A 81 -2.57 -4.19 8.73
C TYR A 81 -3.09 -5.41 7.98
N SER A 82 -4.40 -5.46 7.80
CA SER A 82 -5.07 -6.49 7.00
C SER A 82 -5.00 -6.18 5.50
N TRP A 83 -5.19 -7.22 4.67
CA TRP A 83 -5.26 -7.05 3.22
C TRP A 83 -6.29 -6.01 2.81
N GLU A 84 -7.46 -5.98 3.44
CA GLU A 84 -8.52 -5.00 3.15
C GLU A 84 -8.08 -3.55 3.35
N GLU A 85 -7.18 -3.30 4.31
CA GLU A 85 -6.65 -1.97 4.58
C GLU A 85 -5.59 -1.55 3.58
N ILE A 86 -4.78 -2.48 3.07
CA ILE A 86 -3.63 -2.17 2.21
C ILE A 86 -3.85 -2.44 0.72
N LYS A 87 -4.88 -3.21 0.33
CA LYS A 87 -5.11 -3.66 -1.05
C LYS A 87 -5.14 -2.51 -2.06
N HIS A 88 -5.64 -1.35 -1.65
CA HIS A 88 -5.72 -0.15 -2.49
C HIS A 88 -4.35 0.41 -2.88
N LEU A 89 -3.27 0.00 -2.21
CA LEU A 89 -1.88 0.39 -2.52
C LEU A 89 -1.25 -0.50 -3.59
N PHE A 90 -1.82 -1.70 -3.82
CA PHE A 90 -1.34 -2.70 -4.79
C PHE A 90 -2.10 -2.64 -6.12
N LEU A 91 -3.22 -1.94 -6.16
CA LEU A 91 -4.00 -1.76 -7.36
C LEU A 91 -3.50 -0.49 -8.07
N ASP A 92 -3.03 -0.62 -9.30
CA ASP A 92 -2.81 0.53 -10.17
C ASP A 92 -4.15 1.28 -10.36
N ASP A 93 -4.10 2.60 -10.57
CA ASP A 93 -5.28 3.46 -10.79
C ASP A 93 -6.24 2.92 -11.87
N GLU A 94 -5.77 2.04 -12.76
CA GLU A 94 -6.56 1.36 -13.80
C GLU A 94 -7.34 0.13 -13.28
N GLU A 95 -6.87 -0.59 -12.24
CA GLU A 95 -7.57 -1.76 -11.66
C GLU A 95 -8.55 -1.39 -10.54
N MET A 96 -8.47 -0.19 -9.98
CA MET A 96 -9.58 0.39 -9.18
C MET A 96 -10.82 0.68 -10.04
N ILE A 97 -10.69 0.62 -11.37
CA ILE A 97 -11.81 0.55 -12.32
C ILE A 97 -12.24 -0.92 -12.52
N ASN A 98 -12.19 -1.74 -11.48
CA ASN A 98 -12.93 -3.00 -11.46
C ASN A 98 -14.41 -2.68 -11.20
N ASP A 99 -15.09 -2.48 -12.33
CA ASP A 99 -16.53 -2.48 -12.65
C ASP A 99 -17.55 -1.71 -11.81
N ASP A 100 -17.34 -1.43 -10.51
CA ASP A 100 -18.42 -0.95 -9.62
C ASP A 100 -18.11 0.35 -8.85
N MET A 101 -17.04 1.10 -9.18
CA MET A 101 -16.77 2.40 -8.55
C MET A 101 -16.48 3.51 -9.56
N PHE A 102 -17.12 4.67 -9.36
CA PHE A 102 -16.98 5.86 -10.19
C PHE A 102 -16.53 7.07 -9.37
N LYS A 103 -15.82 7.98 -10.02
CA LYS A 103 -15.50 9.30 -9.47
C LYS A 103 -16.54 10.31 -9.92
N CYS A 104 -17.04 11.13 -8.99
CA CYS A 104 -18.11 12.08 -9.26
C CYS A 104 -17.59 13.28 -10.01
N ASP A 105 -18.17 13.56 -11.17
CA ASP A 105 -17.76 14.67 -12.04
C ASP A 105 -17.94 16.05 -11.36
N LYS A 106 -18.84 16.15 -10.37
CA LYS A 106 -19.17 17.40 -9.66
C LYS A 106 -18.32 17.64 -8.41
N CYS A 107 -18.03 16.59 -7.63
CA CYS A 107 -17.39 16.74 -6.32
C CYS A 107 -16.08 15.96 -6.15
N ASN A 108 -15.61 15.25 -7.19
CA ASN A 108 -14.41 14.42 -7.17
C ASN A 108 -14.39 13.29 -6.12
N ASN A 109 -15.50 13.05 -5.41
CA ASN A 109 -15.61 11.92 -4.49
C ASN A 109 -15.80 10.60 -5.26
N TRP A 110 -15.25 9.53 -4.70
CA TRP A 110 -15.46 8.17 -5.19
C TRP A 110 -16.74 7.59 -4.60
N PHE A 111 -17.53 6.90 -5.42
CA PHE A 111 -18.80 6.29 -5.05
C PHE A 111 -19.02 4.98 -5.83
N SER A 112 -19.88 4.11 -5.32
CA SER A 112 -20.18 2.81 -5.95
C SER A 112 -21.19 2.94 -7.11
N ILE A 113 -21.27 1.93 -7.99
CA ILE A 113 -22.32 1.82 -9.02
C ILE A 113 -23.70 1.72 -8.38
N ASP A 114 -23.84 1.01 -7.28
CA ASP A 114 -25.09 0.91 -6.54
C ASP A 114 -25.55 2.29 -6.05
N ASP A 115 -24.61 3.21 -5.80
CA ASP A 115 -24.83 4.61 -5.44
C ASP A 115 -24.78 5.57 -6.66
N SER A 116 -24.86 5.04 -7.89
CA SER A 116 -24.84 5.82 -9.12
C SER A 116 -26.24 6.05 -9.69
N ILE A 117 -26.55 7.30 -10.06
CA ILE A 117 -27.74 7.63 -10.85
C ILE A 117 -27.28 7.95 -12.27
N GLN A 118 -27.50 7.03 -13.21
CA GLN A 118 -27.21 7.29 -14.64
C GLN A 118 -28.24 8.27 -15.23
N LYS A 119 -27.93 9.58 -15.20
CA LYS A 119 -28.62 10.60 -16.02
C LYS A 119 -27.77 10.91 -17.24
N GLU A 120 -28.21 10.42 -18.40
CA GLU A 120 -27.89 10.78 -19.80
C GLU A 120 -26.44 11.02 -20.28
N LYS A 121 -25.41 11.03 -19.42
CA LYS A 121 -23.95 10.93 -19.72
C LYS A 121 -23.04 11.33 -18.54
N GLU A 122 -23.59 11.77 -17.41
CA GLU A 122 -22.80 12.28 -16.28
C GLU A 122 -22.71 11.26 -15.14
N LYS A 123 -21.51 11.07 -14.57
CA LYS A 123 -21.28 10.21 -13.41
C LYS A 123 -21.40 11.05 -12.14
N LEU A 124 -22.61 11.08 -11.58
CA LEU A 124 -22.92 11.80 -10.34
C LEU A 124 -23.17 10.81 -9.20
N CYS A 125 -22.62 11.12 -8.01
CA CYS A 125 -23.02 10.42 -6.78
C CYS A 125 -24.46 10.81 -6.38
N VAL A 126 -25.16 9.94 -5.62
CA VAL A 126 -26.54 10.17 -5.14
C VAL A 126 -26.74 11.58 -4.57
N THR A 127 -25.84 12.02 -3.70
CA THR A 127 -25.93 13.35 -3.05
C THR A 127 -25.92 14.49 -4.06
N CYS A 128 -25.05 14.43 -5.08
CA CYS A 128 -24.99 15.45 -6.11
C CYS A 128 -26.17 15.37 -7.09
N ALA A 129 -26.74 14.18 -7.28
CA ALA A 129 -27.85 13.94 -8.18
C ALA A 129 -29.22 14.37 -7.60
N GLU A 130 -29.41 14.32 -6.28
CA GLU A 130 -30.62 14.78 -5.59
C GLU A 130 -30.69 16.31 -5.45
N GLU A 131 -29.55 16.99 -5.47
CA GLU A 131 -29.46 18.46 -5.41
C GLU A 131 -29.62 19.16 -6.78
N SER A 132 -29.83 18.40 -7.86
CA SER A 132 -29.89 18.89 -9.25
C SER A 132 -31.28 18.75 -9.86
#